data_AF-A0A949KM81-F1
#
_entry.id   AF-A0A949KM81-F1
#
_cell.length_a   1.000
_cell.length_b   1.000
_cell.length_c   1.000
_cell.angle_alpha   90.00
_cell.angle_beta   90.00
_cell.angle_gamma   90.00
#
_symmetry.space_group_name_H-M   'P 1'
#
loop_
_entity.id
_entity.type
_entity.pdbx_description
1 polymer ?
#
loop_
_entity_poly.entity_id
_entity_poly.type
_entity_poly.pdbx_seq_one_letter_code
_entity_poly.pdbx_strand_id
1 'polypeptide(L)'
;MIPINNTDPVLLEELEKARRDWHYSVRQLDFAQEDFVECAVQRINSALAQYLTLLKQAKKCGLTAWDLPLKPLSIETESVHGQGSSITDTAELNQTK
;
A
#
# COMPACT_ATOMS: atom_id res chain seq x y z
N MET A 1 -12.46 33.28 0.60
CA MET A 1 -11.75 32.00 0.87
C MET A 1 -10.40 32.09 0.19
N ILE A 2 -9.31 32.04 0.97
CA ILE A 2 -7.94 32.09 0.46
C ILE A 2 -7.43 30.63 0.45
N PRO A 3 -6.85 30.12 -0.65
CA PRO A 3 -6.35 28.76 -0.69
C PRO A 3 -5.09 28.66 0.19
N ILE A 4 -5.08 27.71 1.12
CA ILE A 4 -3.95 27.46 2.02
C ILE A 4 -2.92 26.63 1.25
N ASN A 5 -2.19 27.26 0.35
CA ASN A 5 -0.93 26.70 -0.16
C ASN A 5 0.19 27.19 0.76
N ASN A 6 0.22 26.67 1.98
CA ASN A 6 1.37 26.86 2.87
C ASN A 6 2.13 25.54 2.97
N THR A 7 2.59 25.07 1.81
CA THR A 7 3.52 23.96 1.72
C THR A 7 4.83 24.47 2.30
N ASP A 8 5.07 24.22 3.59
CA ASP A 8 6.37 24.49 4.20
C ASP A 8 7.41 23.60 3.48
N PRO A 9 8.27 24.19 2.63
CA PRO A 9 9.19 23.42 1.80
C PRO A 9 10.24 22.71 2.67
N VAL A 10 10.56 23.27 3.84
CA VAL A 10 11.50 22.71 4.80
C VAL A 10 10.88 21.48 5.46
N LEU A 11 9.61 21.57 5.88
CA LEU A 11 8.90 20.42 6.45
C LEU A 11 8.76 19.27 5.46
N LEU A 12 8.51 19.57 4.18
CA LEU A 12 8.44 18.56 3.13
C LEU A 12 9.80 17.90 2.88
N GLU A 13 10.87 18.69 2.82
CA GLU A 13 12.23 18.17 2.64
C GLU A 13 12.65 17.26 3.80
N GLU A 14 12.40 17.69 5.05
CA GLU A 14 12.69 16.90 6.25
C GLU A 14 11.86 15.63 6.32
N LEU A 15 10.58 15.68 5.91
CA LEU A 15 9.72 14.50 5.84
C LEU A 15 10.25 13.48 4.82
N GLU A 16 10.62 13.93 3.63
CA GLU A 16 11.18 13.08 2.59
C GLU A 16 12.55 12.54 2.98
N LYS A 17 13.37 13.33 3.66
CA LYS A 17 14.64 12.87 4.25
C LYS A 17 14.40 11.77 5.28
N ALA A 18 13.52 11.99 6.25
CA ALA A 18 13.20 10.99 7.27
C ALA A 18 12.64 9.70 6.66
N ARG A 19 11.84 9.80 5.59
CA ARG A 19 11.36 8.64 4.82
C ARG A 19 12.53 7.85 4.21
N ARG A 20 13.46 8.52 3.53
CA ARG A 20 14.65 7.89 2.95
C ARG A 20 15.52 7.24 4.02
N ASP A 21 15.73 7.93 5.14
CA ASP A 21 16.55 7.46 6.26
C ASP A 21 15.95 6.20 6.90
N TRP A 22 14.62 6.15 7.08
CA TRP A 22 13.92 4.95 7.54
C TRP A 22 14.13 3.77 6.57
N HIS A 23 13.86 3.96 5.27
CA HIS A 23 14.08 2.90 4.27
C HIS A 23 15.54 2.45 4.17
N TYR A 24 16.48 3.37 4.37
CA TYR A 24 17.90 3.04 4.44
C TYR A 24 18.21 2.20 5.68
N SER A 25 17.71 2.59 6.86
CA SER A 25 17.93 1.83 8.09
C SER A 25 17.40 0.39 8.01
N VAL A 26 16.26 0.18 7.33
CA VAL A 26 15.70 -1.15 7.09
C VAL A 26 16.62 -1.98 6.20
N ARG A 27 17.11 -1.43 5.09
CA ARG A 27 18.07 -2.12 4.20
C ARG A 27 19.39 -2.47 4.88
N GLN A 28 19.83 -1.64 5.82
CA GLN A 28 21.06 -1.91 6.56
C GLN A 28 20.92 -3.08 7.54
N LEU A 29 19.71 -3.54 7.86
CA LEU A 29 19.51 -4.74 8.68
C LEU A 29 20.01 -6.01 7.97
N ASP A 30 19.88 -6.06 6.64
CA ASP A 30 20.31 -7.20 5.82
C ASP A 30 21.83 -7.44 5.89
N PHE A 31 22.58 -6.42 6.33
CA PHE A 31 24.04 -6.44 6.48
C PHE A 31 24.49 -6.37 7.95
N ALA A 32 23.55 -6.44 8.91
CA ALA A 32 23.88 -6.37 10.32
C ALA A 32 24.56 -7.68 10.75
N GLN A 33 25.69 -7.55 11.47
CA GLN A 33 26.27 -8.66 12.20
C GLN A 33 25.34 -9.07 13.35
N GLU A 34 25.39 -10.34 13.75
CA GLU A 34 24.49 -10.93 14.76
C GLU A 34 24.47 -10.13 16.07
N ASP A 35 25.65 -9.73 16.56
CA ASP A 35 25.80 -8.93 17.78
C ASP A 35 25.25 -7.49 17.68
N PHE A 36 24.95 -7.02 16.46
CA PHE A 36 24.49 -5.66 16.18
C PHE A 36 23.02 -5.58 15.73
N VAL A 37 22.30 -6.71 15.72
CA VAL A 37 20.89 -6.75 15.32
C VAL A 37 20.03 -5.86 16.21
N GLU A 38 20.25 -5.87 17.53
CA GLU A 38 19.48 -5.03 18.46
C GLU A 38 19.72 -3.53 18.18
N CYS A 39 20.97 -3.13 17.95
CA CYS A 39 21.32 -1.76 17.56
C CYS A 39 20.67 -1.37 16.21
N ALA A 40 20.62 -2.30 15.25
CA ALA A 40 19.97 -2.08 13.97
C ALA A 40 18.45 -1.88 14.13
N VAL A 41 17.80 -2.70 14.96
CA VAL A 41 16.36 -2.56 15.30
C VAL A 41 16.09 -1.22 15.98
N GLN A 42 16.91 -0.81 16.95
CA GLN A 42 16.75 0.47 17.64
C GLN A 42 16.87 1.65 16.67
N ARG A 43 17.81 1.58 15.71
CA ARG A 43 17.97 2.61 14.66
C ARG A 43 16.74 2.68 13.74
N ILE A 44 16.20 1.53 13.33
CA ILE A 44 14.98 1.46 12.52
C ILE A 44 13.80 2.11 13.26
N ASN A 45 13.59 1.73 14.52
CA ASN A 45 12.50 2.26 15.34
C ASN A 45 12.63 3.78 15.54
N SER A 46 13.84 4.26 15.76
CA SER A 46 14.11 5.70 15.92
C SER A 46 13.80 6.48 14.63
N ALA A 47 14.25 5.98 13.48
CA ALA A 47 13.98 6.59 12.18
C ALA A 47 12.47 6.58 11.84
N LEU A 48 11.77 5.48 12.13
CA LEU A 48 10.32 5.38 11.96
C LEU A 48 9.58 6.38 12.84
N ALA A 49 9.96 6.51 14.12
CA ALA A 49 9.35 7.46 15.04
C ALA A 49 9.52 8.92 14.56
N GLN A 50 10.70 9.27 14.03
CA GLN A 50 10.95 10.58 13.44
C GLN A 50 10.07 10.82 12.21
N TYR A 51 10.02 9.87 11.28
CA TYR A 51 9.16 9.96 10.09
C TYR A 51 7.68 10.15 10.46
N LEU A 52 7.16 9.37 11.40
CA LEU A 52 5.77 9.49 11.86
C LEU A 52 5.48 10.83 12.55
N THR A 53 6.45 11.38 13.26
CA THR A 53 6.33 12.70 13.91
C THR A 53 6.22 13.80 12.86
N LEU A 54 7.09 13.79 11.86
CA LEU A 54 7.04 14.74 10.75
C LEU A 54 5.77 14.58 9.91
N LEU A 55 5.31 13.35 9.71
CA LEU A 55 4.06 13.08 8.99
C LEU A 55 2.84 13.66 9.74
N LYS A 56 2.81 13.54 11.06
CA LYS A 56 1.77 14.18 11.89
C LYS A 56 1.85 15.71 11.82
N GLN A 57 3.05 16.27 11.78
CA GLN A 57 3.24 17.71 11.64
C GLN A 57 2.78 18.20 10.25
N ALA A 58 3.18 17.51 9.18
CA ALA A 58 2.74 17.79 7.81
C ALA A 58 1.21 17.78 7.68
N LYS A 59 0.54 16.77 8.28
CA LYS A 59 -0.93 16.70 8.33
C LYS A 59 -1.55 17.92 9.04
N LYS A 60 -0.97 18.38 10.15
CA LYS A 60 -1.44 19.57 10.86
C LYS A 60 -1.23 20.85 10.05
N CYS A 61 -0.17 20.92 9.26
CA CYS A 61 0.16 22.06 8.39
C CYS A 61 -0.64 22.07 7.07
N GLY A 62 -1.50 21.08 6.84
CA GLY A 62 -2.27 20.99 5.58
C GLY A 62 -1.44 20.49 4.40
N LEU A 63 -0.25 19.92 4.62
CA LEU A 63 0.45 19.15 3.59
C LEU A 63 -0.29 17.82 3.41
N THR A 64 -1.34 17.84 2.59
CA THR A 64 -2.03 16.65 2.13
C THR A 64 -1.68 16.42 0.66
N ALA A 65 -0.98 15.33 0.36
CA ALA A 65 -0.75 14.88 -1.01
C ALA A 65 -2.00 14.27 -1.68
N TRP A 66 -3.14 14.28 -0.98
CA TRP A 66 -4.37 13.60 -1.41
C TRP A 66 -5.44 14.61 -1.85
N ASP A 67 -5.15 15.36 -2.91
CA ASP A 67 -6.19 16.08 -3.67
C ASP A 67 -6.88 15.17 -4.70
N LEU A 68 -6.41 13.92 -4.88
CA LEU A 68 -7.17 12.95 -5.66
C LEU A 68 -8.30 12.38 -4.81
N PRO A 69 -9.58 12.59 -5.20
CA PRO A 69 -10.68 11.88 -4.55
C PRO A 69 -10.42 10.38 -4.68
N LEU A 70 -10.45 9.67 -3.55
CA LEU A 70 -10.36 8.21 -3.52
C LEU A 70 -11.51 7.66 -4.36
N LYS A 71 -11.21 7.24 -5.60
CA LYS A 71 -12.19 6.57 -6.45
C LYS A 71 -12.45 5.19 -5.83
N PRO A 72 -13.71 4.81 -5.58
CA PRO A 72 -14.02 3.47 -5.10
C PRO A 72 -13.43 2.45 -6.07
N LEU A 73 -12.69 1.48 -5.54
CA LEU A 73 -12.21 0.35 -6.31
C LEU A 73 -13.46 -0.38 -6.83
N SER A 74 -13.71 -0.25 -8.12
CA SER A 74 -14.76 -1.03 -8.78
C SER A 74 -14.24 -2.45 -8.85
N ILE A 75 -14.63 -3.27 -7.87
CA ILE A 75 -14.45 -4.71 -7.95
C ILE A 75 -15.43 -5.16 -9.03
N GLU A 76 -14.99 -5.15 -10.27
CA GLU A 76 -15.66 -5.93 -11.32
C GLU A 76 -15.54 -7.38 -10.88
N THR A 77 -16.64 -7.87 -10.30
CA THR A 77 -16.84 -9.28 -10.05
C THR A 77 -16.82 -9.92 -11.43
N GLU A 78 -15.70 -10.54 -11.78
CA GLU A 78 -15.65 -11.51 -12.87
C GLU A 78 -16.71 -12.59 -12.56
N SER A 79 -17.89 -12.39 -13.14
CA SER A 79 -18.93 -13.39 -13.26
C SER A 79 -18.31 -14.54 -14.05
N VAL A 80 -17.78 -15.53 -13.34
CA VAL A 80 -17.45 -16.86 -13.86
C VAL A 80 -18.75 -17.44 -14.41
N HIS A 81 -18.99 -17.21 -15.71
CA HIS A 81 -20.08 -17.81 -16.45
C HIS A 81 -19.68 -19.27 -16.70
N GLY A 82 -19.95 -20.12 -15.71
CA GLY A 82 -19.86 -21.57 -15.86
C GLY A 82 -20.88 -22.03 -16.89
N GLN A 83 -20.44 -22.25 -18.13
CA GLN A 83 -21.22 -22.98 -19.11
C GLN A 83 -21.25 -24.45 -18.68
N GLY A 84 -22.34 -24.82 -18.00
CA GLY A 84 -22.73 -26.20 -17.79
C GLY A 84 -22.91 -26.88 -19.15
N SER A 85 -22.11 -27.92 -19.38
CA SER A 85 -22.22 -28.82 -20.51
C SER A 85 -23.60 -29.48 -20.49
N SER A 86 -24.44 -29.13 -21.45
CA SER A 86 -25.78 -29.70 -21.63
C SER A 86 -25.61 -31.07 -22.28
N ILE A 87 -25.81 -32.12 -21.48
CA ILE A 87 -25.90 -33.51 -21.91
C ILE A 87 -27.29 -33.67 -22.53
N THR A 88 -27.38 -33.76 -23.86
CA THR A 88 -28.64 -34.15 -24.52
C THR A 88 -28.72 -35.66 -24.59
N ASP A 89 -29.54 -36.21 -23.70
CA ASP A 89 -30.17 -37.52 -23.84
C ASP A 89 -30.77 -37.67 -25.24
N THR A 90 -30.34 -38.71 -25.97
CA THR A 90 -31.11 -39.28 -27.08
C THR A 90 -31.05 -40.80 -26.96
N ALA A 91 -31.89 -41.33 -26.07
CA ALA A 91 -32.27 -42.73 -26.07
C ALA A 91 -33.68 -42.83 -26.67
N GLU A 92 -33.78 -43.02 -27.98
CA GLU A 92 -34.99 -43.54 -28.62
C GLU A 92 -34.83 -45.04 -28.90
N LEU A 93 -35.89 -45.75 -28.55
CA LEU A 93 -35.96 -47.18 -28.27
C LEU A 93 -36.87 -47.85 -29.31
N ASN A 94 -36.41 -48.98 -29.84
CA ASN A 94 -37.15 -50.13 -30.43
C ASN A 94 -37.83 -50.05 -31.81
N GLN A 95 -37.46 -51.04 -32.65
CA GLN A 95 -38.36 -52.02 -33.29
C GLN A 95 -37.50 -53.24 -33.72
N THR A 96 -37.48 -54.40 -33.07
CA THR A 96 -38.39 -55.57 -33.18
C THR A 96 -38.91 -55.88 -34.60
N LYS A 97 -38.23 -56.74 -35.35
CA LYS A 97 -38.53 -58.19 -35.53
C LYS A 97 -37.86 -58.71 -36.81
#